data_AF-A0A538QJ28-F1
#
_entry.id   AF-A0A538QJ28-F1
#
_cell.length_a   1.000
_cell.length_b   1.000
_cell.length_c   1.000
_cell.angle_alpha   90.00
_cell.angle_beta   90.00
_cell.angle_gamma   90.00
#
_symmetry.space_group_name_H-M   'P 1'
#
loop_
_entity.id
_entity.type
_entity.pdbx_description
1 polymer ?
#
loop_
_entity_poly.entity_id
_entity_poly.type
_entity_poly.pdbx_seq_one_letter_code
_entity_poly.pdbx_strand_id
1 'polypeptide(L)'
;MGRKDGAVVPERIRRVVGRASGYTLAELIVVIAVIGVTIAVAIPSLWTYYRASALRAASEQTVVMLNTARQLAIRLNTTMCVTIDSTGMQYHKDTCSAAAYVMAGTDASGYLQLPSGLTLSGTSNICFG
;
A
#
# COMPACT_ATOMS: atom_id res chain seq x y z
N MET A 1 -61.18 53.36 -42.11
CA MET A 1 -60.77 52.96 -40.74
C MET A 1 -60.37 51.49 -40.80
N GLY A 2 -59.14 51.04 -40.61
CA GLY A 2 -57.94 51.69 -40.07
C GLY A 2 -57.22 50.69 -39.16
N ARG A 3 -56.01 50.27 -39.58
CA ARG A 3 -54.89 49.85 -38.71
C ARG A 3 -55.05 48.47 -38.02
N LYS A 4 -54.05 47.61 -37.82
CA LYS A 4 -52.58 47.72 -37.61
C LYS A 4 -51.95 46.42 -38.14
N ASP A 5 -50.92 46.50 -38.96
CA ASP A 5 -49.50 46.56 -38.56
C ASP A 5 -49.07 45.35 -37.70
N GLY A 6 -48.31 44.46 -38.35
CA GLY A 6 -47.01 44.06 -37.83
C GLY A 6 -46.98 43.05 -36.69
N ALA A 7 -46.66 41.81 -37.03
CA ALA A 7 -45.75 41.01 -36.22
C ALA A 7 -44.79 40.27 -37.15
N VAL A 8 -43.75 40.99 -37.58
CA VAL A 8 -42.54 40.39 -38.13
C VAL A 8 -41.81 39.67 -36.99
N VAL A 9 -41.53 38.40 -37.25
CA VAL A 9 -40.89 37.38 -36.42
C VAL A 9 -39.68 37.90 -35.63
N PRO A 10 -39.52 37.59 -34.34
CA PRO A 10 -38.19 37.47 -33.77
C PRO A 10 -37.68 36.03 -34.01
N GLU A 11 -37.06 35.83 -35.17
CA GLU A 11 -36.26 34.67 -35.56
C GLU A 11 -34.93 34.60 -34.75
N ARG A 12 -34.95 35.02 -33.48
CA ARG A 12 -33.75 35.15 -32.64
C ARG A 12 -33.59 34.05 -31.59
N ILE A 13 -34.54 33.12 -31.50
CA ILE A 13 -34.49 31.99 -30.54
C ILE A 13 -34.05 30.68 -31.23
N ARG A 14 -33.09 30.74 -32.17
CA ARG A 14 -32.53 29.53 -32.80
C ARG A 14 -31.01 29.53 -32.97
N ARG A 15 -30.28 30.34 -32.17
CA ARG A 15 -28.81 30.36 -32.20
C ARG A 15 -28.14 30.29 -30.82
N VAL A 16 -28.77 29.66 -29.83
CA VAL A 16 -28.09 29.35 -28.56
C VAL A 16 -27.70 27.87 -28.47
N VAL A 17 -28.25 27.00 -29.33
CA VAL A 17 -27.86 25.57 -29.44
C VAL A 17 -26.92 25.38 -30.63
N GLY A 18 -25.77 26.06 -30.62
CA GLY A 18 -25.01 26.28 -31.85
C GLY A 18 -23.50 26.34 -31.72
N ARG A 19 -22.88 25.64 -30.77
CA ARG A 19 -21.48 25.21 -30.85
C ARG A 19 -21.20 24.22 -29.71
N ALA A 20 -21.47 22.94 -29.94
CA ALA A 20 -20.71 21.93 -29.21
C ALA A 20 -19.27 22.05 -29.71
N SER A 21 -18.43 22.78 -28.97
CA SER A 21 -17.00 22.88 -29.26
C SER A 21 -16.38 21.53 -28.95
N GLY A 22 -16.20 20.70 -29.99
CA GLY A 22 -15.39 19.49 -29.89
C GLY A 22 -13.92 19.85 -29.68
N TYR A 23 -13.22 19.05 -28.87
CA TYR A 23 -11.77 19.16 -28.69
C TYR A 23 -11.06 18.97 -30.03
N THR A 24 -10.04 19.78 -30.27
CA THR A 24 -9.23 19.62 -31.49
C THR A 24 -8.25 18.45 -31.34
N LEU A 25 -7.83 17.87 -32.47
CA LEU A 25 -6.83 16.79 -32.46
C LEU A 25 -5.51 17.25 -31.81
N ALA A 26 -5.12 18.50 -32.06
CA ALA A 26 -3.94 19.11 -31.46
C ALA A 26 -4.06 19.23 -29.93
N GLU A 27 -5.23 19.59 -29.43
CA GLU A 27 -5.50 19.70 -28.00
C GLU A 27 -5.41 18.35 -27.29
N LEU A 28 -5.92 17.28 -27.92
CA LEU A 28 -5.75 15.92 -27.40
C LEU A 28 -4.28 15.50 -27.32
N ILE A 29 -3.47 15.82 -28.35
CA ILE A 29 -2.03 15.52 -28.36
C ILE A 29 -1.33 16.24 -27.21
N VAL A 30 -1.63 17.52 -26.98
CA VAL A 30 -1.04 18.30 -25.88
C VAL A 30 -1.45 17.71 -24.52
N VAL A 31 -2.72 17.34 -24.35
CA VAL A 31 -3.21 16.72 -23.10
C VAL A 31 -2.49 15.39 -22.84
N ILE A 32 -2.36 14.52 -23.84
CA ILE A 32 -1.64 13.25 -23.70
C ILE A 32 -0.15 13.48 -23.39
N ALA A 33 0.48 14.47 -24.03
CA ALA A 33 1.87 14.84 -23.75
C ALA A 33 2.06 15.29 -22.30
N VAL A 34 1.18 16.16 -21.77
CA VAL A 34 1.23 16.61 -20.37
C VAL A 34 0.97 15.45 -19.40
N ILE A 35 0.00 14.58 -19.69
CA ILE A 35 -0.26 13.37 -18.89
C ILE A 35 0.97 12.46 -18.89
N GLY A 36 1.62 12.26 -20.04
CA GLY A 36 2.85 11.46 -20.14
C GLY A 36 4.00 12.00 -19.29
N VAL A 37 4.24 13.32 -19.35
CA VAL A 37 5.29 13.97 -18.54
C VAL A 37 5.00 13.88 -17.04
N THR A 38 3.75 14.10 -16.65
CA THR A 38 3.37 14.01 -15.22
C THR A 38 3.49 12.59 -14.69
N ILE A 39 3.04 11.58 -15.45
CA ILE A 39 3.19 10.16 -15.10
C ILE A 39 4.67 9.77 -14.96
N ALA A 40 5.53 10.23 -15.88
CA ALA A 40 6.96 9.92 -15.87
C ALA A 40 7.67 10.35 -14.57
N VAL A 41 7.23 11.46 -13.97
CA VAL A 41 7.80 11.96 -12.70
C VAL A 41 7.02 11.42 -11.48
N ALA A 42 5.71 11.19 -11.61
CA ALA A 42 4.87 10.72 -10.50
C ALA A 42 5.08 9.24 -10.15
N ILE A 43 5.20 8.34 -11.14
CA ILE A 43 5.36 6.89 -10.91
C ILE A 43 6.57 6.54 -10.03
N PRO A 44 7.80 7.04 -10.27
CA PRO A 44 8.96 6.64 -9.48
C PRO A 44 8.80 7.02 -8.00
N SER A 45 8.13 8.14 -7.71
CA SER A 45 7.86 8.57 -6.33
C SER A 45 6.95 7.58 -5.60
N LEU A 46 5.88 7.10 -6.25
CA LEU A 46 4.97 6.11 -5.67
C LEU A 46 5.72 4.84 -5.26
N TRP A 47 6.61 4.34 -6.12
CA TRP A 47 7.44 3.16 -5.85
C TRP A 47 8.39 3.36 -4.67
N THR A 48 8.93 4.56 -4.48
CA THR A 48 9.80 4.87 -3.34
C THR A 48 9.00 4.97 -2.03
N TYR A 49 7.79 5.52 -2.06
CA TYR A 49 6.89 5.54 -0.90
C TYR A 49 6.49 4.14 -0.44
N TYR A 50 6.22 3.21 -1.36
CA TYR A 50 5.93 1.81 -1.00
C TYR A 50 7.12 1.13 -0.32
N ARG A 51 8.35 1.37 -0.79
CA ARG A 51 9.56 0.85 -0.16
C ARG A 51 9.78 1.43 1.24
N ALA A 52 9.62 2.74 1.42
CA ALA A 52 9.76 3.38 2.72
C ALA A 52 8.72 2.87 3.74
N SER A 53 7.49 2.65 3.29
CA SER A 53 6.41 2.11 4.12
C SER A 53 6.68 0.65 4.52
N ALA A 54 7.20 -0.16 3.59
CA ALA A 54 7.59 -1.55 3.87
C ALA A 54 8.72 -1.65 4.90
N LEU A 55 9.73 -0.77 4.82
CA LEU A 55 10.80 -0.71 5.82
C LEU A 55 10.28 -0.35 7.22
N ARG A 56 9.37 0.64 7.29
CA ARG A 56 8.79 1.06 8.56
C ARG A 56 7.90 -0.03 9.16
N ALA A 57 7.09 -0.69 8.33
CA ALA A 57 6.27 -1.82 8.74
C ALA A 57 7.12 -2.99 9.27
N ALA A 58 8.25 -3.30 8.62
CA ALA A 58 9.18 -4.34 9.10
C ALA A 58 9.74 -3.98 10.50
N SER A 59 10.13 -2.72 10.71
CA SER A 59 10.63 -2.28 12.02
C SER A 59 9.57 -2.38 13.13
N GLU A 60 8.34 -1.96 12.87
CA GLU A 60 7.26 -2.04 13.85
C GLU A 60 6.88 -3.49 14.16
N GLN A 61 6.81 -4.33 13.13
CA GLN A 61 6.53 -5.76 13.28
C GLN A 61 7.58 -6.44 14.17
N THR A 62 8.88 -6.20 13.93
CA THR A 62 9.94 -6.81 14.76
C THR A 62 9.81 -6.44 16.23
N VAL A 63 9.48 -5.19 16.57
CA VAL A 63 9.27 -4.76 17.96
C VAL A 63 8.09 -5.49 18.60
N VAL A 64 6.97 -5.63 17.87
CA VAL A 64 5.80 -6.39 18.34
C VAL A 64 6.18 -7.85 18.62
N MET A 65 7.00 -8.47 17.77
CA MET A 65 7.41 -9.87 17.93
C MET A 65 8.31 -10.07 19.14
N LEU A 66 9.28 -9.18 19.34
CA LEU A 66 10.18 -9.22 20.51
C LEU A 66 9.40 -9.01 21.81
N ASN A 67 8.43 -8.09 21.81
CA ASN A 67 7.53 -7.90 22.96
C ASN A 67 6.67 -9.13 23.21
N THR A 68 6.20 -9.82 22.16
CA THR A 68 5.45 -11.06 22.28
C THR A 68 6.31 -12.16 22.89
N ALA A 69 7.54 -12.36 22.40
CA ALA A 69 8.49 -13.31 22.97
C ALA A 69 8.77 -13.03 24.45
N ARG A 70 8.95 -11.76 24.81
CA ARG A 70 9.15 -11.34 26.20
C ARG A 70 7.93 -11.64 27.08
N GLN A 71 6.73 -11.37 26.57
CA GLN A 71 5.50 -11.70 27.29
C GLN A 71 5.33 -13.20 27.46
N LEU A 72 5.75 -14.01 26.49
CA LEU A 72 5.72 -15.46 26.58
C LEU A 72 6.73 -15.98 27.60
N ALA A 73 7.95 -15.43 27.62
CA ALA A 73 8.98 -15.78 28.60
C ALA A 73 8.48 -15.56 30.03
N ILE A 74 7.87 -14.39 30.29
CA ILE A 74 7.31 -14.05 31.60
C ILE A 74 6.10 -14.95 31.93
N ARG A 75 5.17 -15.13 30.99
CA ARG A 75 3.95 -15.91 31.24
C ARG A 75 4.23 -17.38 31.52
N LEU A 76 5.25 -17.94 30.88
CA LEU A 76 5.59 -19.36 30.98
C LEU A 76 6.77 -19.60 31.94
N ASN A 77 7.34 -18.53 32.52
CA ASN A 77 8.50 -18.56 33.40
C ASN A 77 9.66 -19.41 32.84
N THR A 78 9.96 -19.22 31.56
CA THR A 78 10.93 -19.99 30.77
C THR A 78 11.61 -19.04 29.79
N THR A 79 12.81 -19.41 29.34
CA THR A 79 13.48 -18.68 28.27
C THR A 79 12.76 -18.87 26.95
N MET A 80 12.41 -17.79 26.26
CA MET A 80 11.88 -17.79 24.91
C MET A 80 12.87 -17.16 23.95
N CYS A 81 13.19 -17.87 22.89
CA CYS A 81 14.10 -17.42 21.85
C CYS A 81 13.34 -17.17 20.54
N VAL A 82 13.71 -16.10 19.84
CA VAL A 82 13.22 -15.76 18.51
C VAL A 82 14.32 -16.04 17.52
N THR A 83 14.00 -16.79 16.47
CA THR A 83 14.90 -17.05 15.34
C THR A 83 14.30 -16.44 14.08
N ILE A 84 15.18 -15.97 13.23
CA ILE A 84 14.83 -15.31 11.98
C ILE A 84 15.58 -16.02 10.87
N ASP A 85 14.86 -16.49 9.85
CA ASP A 85 15.42 -17.14 8.67
C ASP A 85 14.86 -16.52 7.38
N SER A 86 15.22 -17.09 6.22
CA SER A 86 14.72 -16.63 4.92
C SER A 86 13.23 -16.93 4.70
N THR A 87 12.66 -17.84 5.50
CA THR A 87 11.28 -18.33 5.39
C THR A 87 10.34 -17.47 6.23
N GLY A 88 10.81 -16.99 7.38
CA GLY A 88 10.11 -16.09 8.27
C GLY A 88 10.74 -16.04 9.65
N MET A 89 9.89 -15.94 10.67
CA MET A 89 10.33 -15.86 12.06
C MET A 89 9.65 -16.94 12.88
N GLN A 90 10.39 -17.54 13.82
CA GLN A 90 9.89 -18.57 14.72
C GLN A 90 10.22 -18.26 16.18
N TYR A 91 9.43 -18.84 17.08
CA TYR A 91 9.70 -18.85 18.52
C TYR A 91 10.19 -20.23 18.94
N HIS A 92 11.09 -20.29 19.90
CA HIS A 92 11.59 -21.53 20.49
C HIS A 92 11.57 -21.40 22.00
N LYS A 93 11.17 -22.48 22.68
CA LYS A 93 11.13 -22.54 24.14
C LYS A 93 12.44 -23.13 24.68
N ASP A 94 12.91 -22.59 25.80
CA ASP A 94 14.12 -22.93 26.55
C ASP A 94 15.44 -22.63 25.79
N THR A 95 15.55 -22.99 24.50
CA THR A 95 16.76 -22.76 23.68
C THR A 95 16.40 -22.40 22.23
N CYS A 96 17.29 -21.70 21.52
CA CYS A 96 17.11 -21.35 20.09
C CYS A 96 17.05 -22.55 19.14
N SER A 97 17.42 -23.74 19.60
CA SER A 97 17.49 -24.96 18.78
C SER A 97 16.38 -25.95 19.13
N ALA A 98 15.51 -25.59 20.07
CA ALA A 98 14.35 -26.40 20.39
C ALA A 98 13.37 -26.46 19.20
N ALA A 99 12.37 -27.34 19.28
CA ALA A 99 11.28 -27.33 18.30
C ALA A 99 10.57 -25.96 18.31
N ALA A 100 10.06 -25.55 17.15
CA ALA A 100 9.31 -24.30 17.01
C ALA A 100 8.08 -24.33 17.92
N TYR A 101 7.90 -23.26 18.70
CA TYR A 101 6.77 -23.04 19.56
C TYR A 101 5.61 -22.48 18.72
N VAL A 102 4.67 -23.36 18.36
CA VAL A 102 3.50 -23.02 17.55
C VAL A 102 2.46 -22.33 18.43
N MET A 103 1.95 -21.18 17.96
CA MET A 103 0.94 -20.39 18.66
C MET A 103 -0.08 -19.80 17.67
N ALA A 104 -1.12 -19.16 18.17
CA ALA A 104 -2.09 -18.48 17.30
C ALA A 104 -1.37 -17.43 16.42
N GLY A 105 -1.51 -17.56 15.10
CA GLY A 105 -0.87 -16.69 14.12
C GLY A 105 0.39 -17.25 13.46
N THR A 106 0.90 -18.40 13.91
CA THR A 106 1.95 -19.15 13.20
C THR A 106 1.34 -20.27 12.34
N ASP A 107 2.04 -20.67 11.29
CA ASP A 107 1.68 -21.84 10.50
C ASP A 107 2.00 -23.18 11.22
N ALA A 108 1.77 -24.30 10.53
CA ALA A 108 2.01 -25.64 11.07
C ALA A 108 3.48 -25.93 11.39
N SER A 109 4.42 -25.16 10.83
CA SER A 109 5.85 -25.26 11.10
C SER A 109 6.31 -24.23 12.15
N GLY A 110 5.42 -23.40 12.68
CA GLY A 110 5.73 -22.37 13.67
C GLY A 110 6.25 -21.06 13.07
N TYR A 111 6.19 -20.89 11.75
CA TYR A 111 6.57 -19.62 11.12
C TYR A 111 5.43 -18.62 11.22
N LEU A 112 5.79 -17.39 11.59
CA LEU A 112 4.92 -16.25 11.34
C LEU A 112 5.02 -15.88 9.85
N GLN A 113 3.89 -15.88 9.17
CA GLN A 113 3.83 -15.57 7.74
C GLN A 113 4.10 -14.08 7.53
N LEU A 114 5.18 -13.77 6.80
CA LEU A 114 5.48 -12.40 6.40
C LEU A 114 4.58 -12.00 5.23
N PRO A 115 4.16 -10.72 5.15
CA PRO A 115 3.52 -10.19 3.94
C PRO A 115 4.39 -10.43 2.71
N SER A 116 3.76 -10.80 1.60
CA SER A 116 4.46 -11.09 0.34
C SER A 116 5.34 -9.92 -0.10
N GLY A 117 6.63 -10.20 -0.30
CA GLY A 117 7.63 -9.20 -0.73
C GLY A 117 8.63 -8.75 0.34
N LEU A 118 8.53 -9.23 1.58
CA LEU A 118 9.53 -9.00 2.63
C LEU A 118 10.39 -10.26 2.83
N THR A 119 11.68 -10.18 2.51
CA THR A 119 12.67 -11.19 2.90
C THR A 119 13.52 -10.62 4.03
N LEU A 120 13.62 -11.35 5.14
CA LEU A 120 14.54 -10.99 6.20
C LEU A 120 15.92 -11.51 5.82
N SER A 121 16.92 -10.62 5.85
CA SER A 121 18.30 -11.00 5.55
C SER A 121 19.10 -10.96 6.84
N GLY A 122 19.53 -12.13 7.28
CA GLY A 122 20.31 -12.33 8.49
C GLY A 122 19.67 -13.35 9.42
N THR A 123 20.47 -14.28 9.94
CA THR A 123 20.09 -15.14 11.06
C THR A 123 20.45 -14.43 12.35
N SER A 124 19.44 -14.11 13.16
CA SER A 124 19.62 -13.53 14.48
C SER A 124 18.79 -14.31 15.48
N ASN A 125 19.47 -14.81 16.51
CA ASN A 125 18.86 -15.55 17.60
C ASN A 125 18.80 -14.63 18.81
N ILE A 126 17.60 -14.27 19.25
CA ILE A 126 17.39 -13.35 20.38
C ILE A 126 16.61 -14.08 21.46
N CYS A 127 17.16 -14.20 22.68
CA CYS A 127 16.50 -14.89 23.79
C CYS A 127 16.10 -13.95 24.92
N PHE A 128 14.97 -14.25 25.54
CA PHE A 128 14.43 -13.58 26.72
C PHE A 128 14.17 -14.63 27.79
N GLY A 129 14.71 -14.46 29.00
CA GLY A 129 14.48 -15.34 30.14
C GLY A 129 14.07 -14.56 31.39
#